data_AF-A0A2V0NZP0-F1
#
_entry.id   AF-A0A2V0NZP0-F1
#
_cell.length_a   1.000
_cell.length_b   1.000
_cell.length_c   1.000
_cell.angle_alpha   90.00
_cell.angle_beta   90.00
_cell.angle_gamma   90.00
#
_symmetry.space_group_name_H-M   'P 1'
#
loop_
_entity.id
_entity.type
_entity.pdbx_description
1 polymer ?
#
loop_
_entity_poly.entity_id
_entity_poly.type
_entity_poly.pdbx_seq_one_letter_code
_entity_poly.pdbx_strand_id
1 'polypeptide(L)'
;MHPQQLLGAPCPVNSAVDLIGSRFDEAVGATWKCAACAPGSVAWGKAPYCRVCPPGTHASSGTCSICGPGRHAPNWGSAECAPCSPGSFAAAPGSLFCLPCPPGFRAGAPGSALCMPGLKAGGSG
;
A
#
# COMPACT_ATOMS: atom_id res chain seq x y z
N MET A 1 -11.77 -32.39 24.75
CA MET A 1 -11.88 -31.52 23.55
C MET A 1 -10.83 -30.42 23.64
N HIS A 2 -9.64 -30.64 23.09
CA HIS A 2 -8.59 -29.62 22.93
C HIS A 2 -8.65 -29.11 21.48
N PRO A 3 -8.81 -27.80 21.23
CA PRO A 3 -8.89 -27.27 19.89
C PRO A 3 -7.51 -27.36 19.21
N GLN A 4 -7.53 -27.65 17.92
CA GLN A 4 -6.42 -28.06 17.09
C GLN A 4 -5.18 -27.13 17.19
N GLN A 5 -4.12 -27.62 17.83
CA GLN A 5 -2.76 -27.11 17.61
C GLN A 5 -2.32 -27.56 16.22
N LEU A 6 -2.47 -26.67 15.23
CA LEU A 6 -1.88 -26.83 13.90
C LEU A 6 -0.36 -26.68 14.00
N LEU A 7 0.29 -27.75 14.42
CA LEU A 7 1.75 -27.92 14.38
C LEU A 7 2.22 -27.81 12.93
N GLY A 8 3.08 -26.84 12.61
CA GLY A 8 3.81 -26.76 11.34
C GLY A 8 3.05 -26.20 10.12
N ALA A 9 1.87 -25.60 10.28
CA ALA A 9 1.19 -24.94 9.17
C ALA A 9 1.91 -23.65 8.74
N PRO A 10 2.07 -23.38 7.42
CA PRO A 10 2.57 -22.09 6.95
C PRO A 10 1.63 -20.96 7.40
N CYS A 11 2.19 -19.79 7.72
CA CYS A 11 1.37 -18.63 8.08
C CYS A 11 0.37 -18.29 6.97
N PRO A 12 -0.85 -17.82 7.33
CA PRO A 12 -1.83 -17.38 6.35
C PRO A 12 -1.29 -16.19 5.57
N VAL A 13 -1.91 -15.90 4.42
CA VAL A 13 -1.56 -14.74 3.59
C VAL A 13 -1.54 -13.46 4.43
N ASN A 14 -0.58 -12.57 4.14
CA ASN A 14 -0.37 -11.35 4.91
C ASN A 14 0.08 -11.55 6.37
N SER A 15 0.60 -12.72 6.73
CA SER A 15 1.14 -12.96 8.07
C SER A 15 2.55 -13.51 7.99
N ALA A 16 3.42 -13.00 8.85
CA ALA A 16 4.80 -13.48 9.00
C ALA A 16 4.97 -14.19 10.34
N VAL A 17 6.01 -15.02 10.42
CA VAL A 17 6.42 -15.64 11.67
C VAL A 17 6.92 -14.57 12.64
N ASP A 18 6.30 -14.48 13.80
CA ASP A 18 6.80 -13.65 14.90
C ASP A 18 7.93 -14.39 15.63
N LEU A 19 9.17 -14.03 15.27
CA LEU A 19 10.39 -14.59 15.88
C LEU A 19 10.63 -14.10 17.32
N ILE A 20 9.95 -13.04 17.76
CA ILE A 20 10.03 -12.52 19.13
C ILE A 20 9.08 -13.31 20.04
N GLY A 21 7.93 -13.72 19.50
CA GLY A 21 6.92 -14.53 20.19
C GLY A 21 7.07 -16.06 20.06
N SER A 22 8.00 -16.54 19.22
CA SER A 22 8.24 -17.96 18.99
C SER A 22 9.01 -18.61 20.15
N ARG A 23 8.36 -19.54 20.84
CA ARG A 23 8.99 -20.39 21.86
C ARG A 23 9.58 -21.62 21.17
N PHE A 24 10.90 -21.79 21.23
CA PHE A 24 11.59 -23.00 20.80
C PHE A 24 11.44 -24.07 21.89
N ASP A 25 10.32 -24.78 21.90
CA ASP A 25 10.17 -25.95 22.76
C ASP A 25 10.72 -27.19 22.03
N GLU A 26 11.83 -27.72 22.55
CA GLU A 26 12.60 -28.86 22.02
C GLU A 26 11.80 -30.17 21.86
N ALA A 27 10.56 -30.22 22.37
CA ALA A 27 9.72 -31.43 22.43
C ALA A 27 8.54 -31.47 21.44
N VAL A 28 8.21 -30.39 20.72
CA VAL A 28 6.95 -30.34 19.92
C VAL A 28 7.17 -29.98 18.44
N GLY A 29 8.38 -29.61 18.02
CA GLY A 29 8.57 -28.98 16.72
C GLY A 29 8.09 -27.53 16.74
N ALA A 30 8.71 -26.66 15.93
CA ALA A 30 8.52 -25.22 16.04
C ALA A 30 7.06 -24.80 15.83
N THR A 31 6.38 -24.39 16.90
CA THR A 31 5.09 -23.68 16.84
C THR A 31 5.37 -22.20 16.59
N TRP A 32 5.40 -21.80 15.33
CA TRP A 32 5.56 -20.41 14.93
C TRP A 32 4.24 -19.66 15.19
N LYS A 33 4.26 -18.57 15.96
CA LYS A 33 3.12 -17.64 16.02
C LYS A 33 3.13 -16.77 14.77
N CYS A 34 1.98 -16.59 14.13
CA CYS A 34 1.85 -15.72 12.98
C CYS A 34 1.37 -14.34 13.43
N ALA A 35 2.07 -13.29 13.04
CA ALA A 35 1.65 -11.91 13.19
C ALA A 35 1.19 -11.35 11.85
N ALA A 36 0.03 -10.69 11.83
CA ALA A 36 -0.46 -10.00 10.65
C ALA A 36 0.44 -8.83 10.30
N CYS A 37 0.73 -8.65 9.02
CA CYS A 37 1.50 -7.51 8.55
C CYS A 37 0.71 -6.22 8.69
N ALA A 38 1.38 -5.19 9.20
CA ALA A 38 0.82 -3.85 9.31
C ALA A 38 0.53 -3.26 7.91
N PRO A 39 -0.41 -2.32 7.79
CA PRO A 39 -0.67 -1.61 6.53
C PRO A 39 0.62 -1.08 5.90
N GLY A 40 0.71 -1.19 4.58
CA GLY A 40 1.92 -0.88 3.81
C GLY A 40 2.96 -2.01 3.78
N SER A 41 2.72 -3.12 4.47
CA SER A 41 3.59 -4.31 4.41
C SER A 41 2.80 -5.58 4.13
N VAL A 42 3.45 -6.53 3.47
CA VAL A 42 2.85 -7.81 3.08
C VAL A 42 3.83 -8.96 3.31
N ALA A 43 3.29 -10.15 3.57
CA ALA A 43 4.05 -11.39 3.60
C ALA A 43 3.55 -12.31 2.47
N TRP A 44 4.49 -12.80 1.66
CA TRP A 44 4.20 -13.77 0.59
C TRP A 44 4.64 -15.17 1.03
N GLY A 45 3.68 -16.09 1.17
CA GLY A 45 3.96 -17.49 1.52
C GLY A 45 4.56 -17.66 2.92
N LYS A 46 5.63 -18.47 3.03
CA LYS A 46 6.35 -18.76 4.30
C LYS A 46 7.35 -17.66 4.68
N ALA A 47 7.06 -16.39 4.40
CA ALA A 47 8.02 -15.32 4.68
C ALA A 47 8.25 -15.20 6.20
N PRO A 48 9.52 -15.15 6.66
CA PRO A 48 9.82 -15.00 8.08
C PRO A 48 9.62 -13.57 8.61
N TYR A 49 9.33 -12.61 7.73
CA TYR A 49 9.06 -11.21 8.08
C TYR A 49 8.14 -10.54 7.06
N CYS A 50 7.45 -9.49 7.49
CA CYS A 50 6.65 -8.62 6.62
C CYS A 50 7.56 -7.72 5.79
N ARG A 51 7.28 -7.63 4.48
CA ARG A 51 8.03 -6.79 3.54
C ARG A 51 7.23 -5.53 3.24
N VAL A 52 7.87 -4.37 3.37
CA VAL A 52 7.26 -3.09 2.99
C VAL A 52 7.02 -3.04 1.48
N CYS A 53 5.90 -2.45 1.10
CA CYS A 53 5.54 -2.24 -0.30
C CYS A 53 6.46 -1.20 -0.95
N PRO A 54 6.86 -1.40 -2.22
CA PRO A 54 7.67 -0.43 -2.95
C PRO A 54 6.91 0.89 -3.21
N PRO A 55 7.63 1.99 -3.44
CA PRO A 55 7.03 3.25 -3.89
C PRO A 55 6.17 3.04 -5.13
N GLY A 56 5.10 3.83 -5.23
CA GLY A 56 4.07 3.68 -6.27
C GLY A 56 3.04 2.59 -5.96
N THR A 57 3.17 1.89 -4.83
CA THR A 57 2.21 0.88 -4.38
C THR A 57 1.77 1.14 -2.95
N HIS A 58 0.62 0.59 -2.58
CA HIS A 58 0.07 0.61 -1.24
C HIS A 58 -0.45 -0.76 -0.84
N ALA A 59 -0.54 -1.05 0.45
CA ALA A 59 -1.19 -2.27 0.94
C ALA A 59 -2.13 -1.97 2.10
N SER A 60 -3.42 -2.18 1.88
CA SER A 60 -4.43 -2.22 2.94
C SER A 60 -4.59 -3.62 3.53
N SER A 61 -4.56 -4.66 2.68
CA SER A 61 -4.61 -6.05 3.11
C SER A 61 -3.98 -7.01 2.10
N GLY A 62 -2.87 -7.66 2.47
CA GLY A 62 -2.36 -8.88 1.84
C GLY A 62 -1.62 -8.78 0.52
N THR A 63 -1.72 -7.66 -0.20
CA THR A 63 -0.98 -7.46 -1.45
C THR A 63 -0.61 -5.98 -1.63
N CYS A 64 0.56 -5.72 -2.20
CA CYS A 64 0.93 -4.38 -2.66
C CYS A 64 0.19 -4.08 -3.96
N SER A 65 -0.78 -3.17 -3.91
CA SER A 65 -1.57 -2.70 -5.04
C SER A 65 -0.98 -1.41 -5.59
N ILE A 66 -0.85 -1.32 -6.91
CA ILE A 66 -0.36 -0.11 -7.58
C ILE A 66 -1.31 1.06 -7.35
N CYS A 67 -0.75 2.26 -7.15
CA CYS A 67 -1.55 3.47 -7.08
C CYS A 67 -2.25 3.72 -8.42
N GLY A 68 -3.57 3.92 -8.40
CA GLY A 68 -4.30 4.32 -9.59
C GLY A 68 -3.90 5.73 -10.07
N PRO A 69 -4.23 6.08 -11.33
CA PRO A 69 -4.08 7.44 -11.83
C PRO A 69 -4.72 8.47 -10.90
N GLY A 70 -4.10 9.64 -10.82
CA GLY A 70 -4.47 10.73 -9.92
C GLY A 70 -3.97 10.57 -8.49
N ARG A 71 -3.29 9.46 -8.17
CA ARG A 71 -2.74 9.22 -6.84
C ARG A 71 -1.25 8.91 -6.91
N HIS A 72 -0.57 9.13 -5.79
CA HIS A 72 0.86 8.88 -5.67
C HIS A 72 1.22 8.26 -4.32
N ALA A 73 2.32 7.50 -4.30
CA ALA A 73 2.91 6.94 -3.09
C ALA A 73 4.44 7.06 -3.17
N PRO A 74 5.05 8.13 -2.61
CA PRO A 74 6.48 8.37 -2.77
C PRO A 74 7.34 7.45 -1.88
N ASN A 75 6.75 6.93 -0.80
CA ASN A 75 7.48 6.25 0.26
C ASN A 75 7.26 4.74 0.21
N TRP A 76 8.29 4.01 0.64
CA TRP A 76 8.16 2.60 0.99
C TRP A 76 7.15 2.43 2.12
N GLY A 77 6.40 1.32 2.10
CA GLY A 77 5.49 1.01 3.19
C GLY A 77 4.23 1.87 3.20
N SER A 78 3.81 2.43 2.06
CA SER A 78 2.61 3.26 2.01
C SER A 78 1.36 2.41 2.29
N ALA A 79 0.57 2.79 3.30
CA ALA A 79 -0.70 2.11 3.60
C ALA A 79 -1.79 2.46 2.57
N GLU A 80 -1.75 3.69 2.04
CA GLU A 80 -2.66 4.20 1.02
C GLU A 80 -1.90 5.10 0.04
N CYS A 81 -2.41 5.22 -1.19
CA CYS A 81 -1.97 6.22 -2.16
C CYS A 81 -2.65 7.57 -1.93
N ALA A 82 -1.85 8.60 -1.71
CA ALA A 82 -2.33 9.97 -1.53
C ALA A 82 -2.88 10.53 -2.85
N PRO A 83 -4.04 11.21 -2.86
CA PRO A 83 -4.54 11.90 -4.04
C PRO A 83 -3.67 13.12 -4.37
N CYS A 84 -3.49 13.39 -5.67
CA CYS A 84 -2.87 14.63 -6.11
C CYS A 84 -3.69 15.84 -5.69
N SER A 85 -3.03 16.85 -5.14
CA SER A 85 -3.66 18.13 -4.81
C SER A 85 -4.19 18.84 -6.06
N PRO A 86 -5.23 19.67 -5.93
CA PRO A 86 -5.69 20.54 -7.02
C PRO A 86 -4.53 21.33 -7.63
N GLY A 87 -4.55 21.45 -8.96
CA GLY A 87 -3.45 22.03 -9.72
C GLY A 87 -2.34 21.04 -10.12
N SER A 88 -2.37 19.81 -9.62
CA SER A 88 -1.46 18.73 -10.01
C SER A 88 -2.19 17.46 -10.43
N PHE A 89 -1.52 16.60 -11.18
CA PHE A 89 -2.07 15.35 -11.71
C PHE A 89 -1.06 14.21 -11.67
N ALA A 90 -1.55 12.98 -11.74
CA ALA A 90 -0.73 11.78 -11.93
C ALA A 90 -1.36 10.93 -13.04
N ALA A 91 -0.81 11.00 -14.26
CA ALA A 91 -1.41 10.29 -15.40
C ALA A 91 -1.17 8.78 -15.35
N ALA A 92 0.01 8.36 -14.90
CA ALA A 92 0.39 6.96 -14.90
C ALA A 92 0.00 6.28 -13.58
N PRO A 93 -0.45 5.00 -13.62
CA PRO A 93 -0.51 4.19 -12.40
C PRO A 93 0.89 4.03 -11.82
N GLY A 94 0.97 3.94 -10.49
CA GLY A 94 2.24 3.78 -9.78
C GLY A 94 3.06 5.06 -9.69
N SER A 95 2.44 6.22 -9.92
CA SER A 95 3.12 7.50 -9.80
C SER A 95 3.70 7.70 -8.41
N LEU A 96 4.95 8.18 -8.34
CA LEU A 96 5.61 8.50 -7.07
C LEU A 96 5.29 9.92 -6.62
N PHE A 97 5.04 10.80 -7.58
CA PHE A 97 4.78 12.22 -7.40
C PHE A 97 3.67 12.68 -8.32
N CYS A 98 3.01 13.77 -7.92
CA CYS A 98 2.08 14.49 -8.77
C CYS A 98 2.83 15.56 -9.56
N LEU A 99 2.55 15.63 -10.85
CA LEU A 99 3.08 16.64 -11.75
C LEU A 99 2.18 17.88 -11.74
N PRO A 100 2.73 19.11 -11.73
CA PRO A 100 1.92 20.31 -11.85
C PRO A 100 1.27 20.38 -13.23
N CYS A 101 0.06 20.93 -13.30
CA CYS A 101 -0.59 21.18 -14.57
C CYS A 101 0.16 22.24 -15.39
N PRO A 102 0.31 22.03 -16.71
CA PRO A 102 0.93 23.02 -17.58
C PRO A 102 0.09 24.32 -17.64
N PRO A 103 0.71 25.47 -17.99
CA PRO A 103 0.00 26.74 -18.13
C PRO A 103 -1.23 26.63 -19.03
N GLY A 104 -2.35 27.22 -18.59
CA GLY A 104 -3.63 27.13 -19.30
C GLY A 104 -4.46 25.89 -18.96
N PHE A 105 -3.91 24.93 -18.22
CA PHE A 105 -4.62 23.75 -17.73
C PHE A 105 -4.71 23.73 -16.20
N ARG A 106 -5.71 23.02 -15.68
CA ARG A 106 -6.00 22.92 -14.24
C ARG A 106 -6.54 21.53 -13.90
N ALA A 107 -6.08 20.97 -12.80
CA ALA A 107 -6.69 19.83 -12.13
C ALA A 107 -7.65 20.38 -11.07
N GLY A 108 -8.95 20.41 -11.39
CA GLY A 108 -9.96 21.08 -10.54
C GLY A 108 -10.34 20.30 -9.28
N ALA A 109 -10.12 18.98 -9.27
CA ALA A 109 -10.45 18.11 -8.16
C ALA A 109 -9.20 17.41 -7.61
N PRO A 110 -9.16 17.11 -6.29
CA PRO A 110 -8.13 16.22 -5.75
C PRO A 110 -8.22 14.85 -6.42
N GLY A 111 -7.08 14.22 -6.68
CA GLY A 111 -7.05 12.91 -7.33
C GLY A 111 -7.20 12.96 -8.86
N SER A 112 -6.97 14.11 -9.48
CA SER A 112 -7.08 14.26 -10.93
C SER A 112 -5.98 13.47 -11.65
N ALA A 113 -6.36 12.58 -12.56
CA ALA A 113 -5.42 11.86 -13.43
C ALA A 113 -4.92 12.72 -14.60
N LEU A 114 -5.65 13.80 -14.93
CA LEU A 114 -5.42 14.64 -16.10
C LEU A 114 -5.68 16.10 -15.74
N CYS A 115 -5.00 17.00 -16.45
CA CYS A 115 -5.32 18.42 -16.39
C CYS A 115 -6.32 18.78 -17.48
N MET A 116 -7.37 19.52 -17.11
CA MET A 116 -8.35 20.02 -18.06
C MET A 116 -8.04 21.47 -18.44
N PRO A 117 -8.33 21.93 -19.67
CA PRO A 117 -8.22 23.33 -20.03
C PRO A 117 -8.98 24.20 -19.02
N GLY A 118 -8.29 25.17 -18.43
CA GLY A 118 -8.91 26.13 -17.53
C GLY A 118 -9.73 27.11 -18.33
N LEU A 119 -11.01 26.80 -18.59
CA LEU A 119 -11.96 27.82 -19.02
C LEU A 119 -11.88 28.94 -17.98
N LYS A 120 -11.52 30.16 -18.42
CA LYS A 120 -11.58 31.34 -17.55
C LYS A 120 -12.98 31.32 -16.93
N ALA A 121 -13.07 31.17 -15.59
CA ALA A 121 -14.30 31.46 -14.89
C ALA A 121 -14.74 32.83 -15.38
N GLY A 122 -15.90 32.91 -16.03
CA GLY A 122 -16.33 34.09 -16.76
C GLY A 122 -16.17 35.33 -15.90
N GLY A 123 -15.31 36.24 -16.33
CA GLY A 123 -15.29 37.59 -15.79
C GLY A 123 -16.61 38.23 -16.19
N SER A 124 -17.54 38.32 -15.24
CA SER A 124 -18.65 39.27 -15.29
C SER A 124 -18.07 40.66 -15.14
N GLY A 125 -17.73 41.30 -16.26
CA GLY A 125 -17.59 42.74 -16.39
C GLY A 125 -18.90 43.33 -16.88
#